data_AF-A0A7W0VXY2-F1
#
_entry.id   AF-A0A7W0VXY2-F1
#
_cell.length_a   1.000
_cell.length_b   1.000
_cell.length_c   1.000
_cell.angle_alpha   90.00
_cell.angle_beta   90.00
_cell.angle_gamma   90.00
#
_symmetry.space_group_name_H-M   'P 1'
#
loop_
_entity.id
_entity.type
_entity.pdbx_description
1 polymer ?
#
loop_
_entity_poly.entity_id
_entity_poly.type
_entity_poly.pdbx_seq_one_letter_code
_entity_poly.pdbx_strand_id
1 'polypeptide(L)'
;MRNLSLSLATLCLIAACGGPSNKDIAMAKQARYTGDKIAIFNSVKTAVESKYKLDKSDETALGMQTKPRWYTQDGILAPGSDESYREVPDRAIRVVHVVRMLPDGDAWIVQDEPVMMRRIAGSPQPEKLDPKDPSVPGWATGQVDELQFEIYKALKQYEVKSPGGIAPAPAPAPAPAPAP
;
A
#
# COMPACT_ATOMS: atom_id res chain seq x y z
N MET A 1 -51.36 -16.77 29.61
CA MET A 1 -50.86 -16.55 28.24
C MET A 1 -49.95 -15.32 28.30
N ARG A 2 -48.67 -15.54 28.62
CA ARG A 2 -47.49 -15.47 27.71
C ARG A 2 -47.14 -14.04 27.25
N ASN A 3 -46.55 -13.33 28.20
CA ASN A 3 -45.34 -12.50 28.17
C ASN A 3 -45.07 -11.62 26.92
N LEU A 4 -45.15 -10.30 27.14
CA LEU A 4 -44.42 -9.27 26.43
C LEU A 4 -42.91 -9.59 26.40
N SER A 5 -42.32 -9.67 25.21
CA SER A 5 -40.87 -9.59 25.02
C SER A 5 -40.52 -8.28 24.32
N LEU A 6 -40.07 -7.34 25.15
CA LEU A 6 -39.34 -6.14 24.82
C LEU A 6 -37.95 -6.51 24.25
N SER A 7 -37.46 -5.69 23.31
CA SER A 7 -36.05 -5.38 23.05
C SER A 7 -35.15 -6.44 22.38
N LEU A 8 -34.69 -6.15 21.15
CA LEU A 8 -33.26 -5.93 20.91
C LEU A 8 -33.06 -5.15 19.59
N ALA A 9 -32.75 -3.86 19.75
CA ALA A 9 -32.19 -3.04 18.69
C ALA A 9 -30.78 -3.56 18.37
N THR A 10 -30.60 -4.21 17.22
CA THR A 10 -29.26 -4.48 16.68
C THR A 10 -28.76 -3.21 16.01
N LEU A 11 -28.22 -2.34 16.85
CA LEU A 11 -27.34 -1.24 16.53
C LEU A 11 -26.06 -1.82 15.90
N CYS A 12 -26.00 -1.96 14.57
CA CYS A 12 -24.73 -2.19 13.88
C CYS A 12 -23.91 -0.90 13.94
N LEU A 13 -23.01 -0.86 14.92
CA LEU A 13 -22.01 0.19 15.12
C LEU A 13 -21.19 0.45 13.85
N ILE A 14 -21.32 1.67 13.34
CA ILE A 14 -20.25 2.64 13.06
C ILE A 14 -18.82 2.11 13.33
N ALA A 15 -18.16 1.54 12.33
CA ALA A 15 -16.68 1.43 12.27
C ALA A 15 -16.21 1.06 10.86
N ALA A 16 -16.45 1.91 9.85
CA ALA A 16 -15.79 1.77 8.55
C ALA A 16 -15.55 3.12 7.86
N CYS A 17 -15.22 4.14 8.64
CA CYS A 17 -14.57 5.37 8.13
C CYS A 17 -13.19 5.58 8.78
N GLY A 18 -12.59 4.50 9.31
CA GLY A 18 -11.22 4.49 9.79
C GLY A 18 -10.41 3.60 8.87
N GLY A 19 -9.65 4.20 7.96
CA GLY A 19 -8.61 3.48 7.23
C GLY A 19 -7.56 2.90 8.19
N PRO A 20 -6.59 2.12 7.70
CA PRO A 20 -5.52 1.60 8.54
C PRO A 20 -4.84 2.71 9.34
N SER A 21 -4.53 2.46 10.60
CA SER A 21 -3.76 3.41 11.40
C SER A 21 -2.30 3.44 10.95
N ASN A 22 -1.56 4.52 11.23
CA ASN A 22 -0.12 4.59 10.93
C ASN A 22 0.67 3.42 11.55
N LYS A 23 0.21 2.89 12.69
CA LYS A 23 0.82 1.71 13.33
C LYS A 23 0.59 0.45 12.49
N ASP A 24 -0.61 0.27 11.97
CA ASP A 24 -0.94 -0.87 11.10
C ASP A 24 -0.14 -0.84 9.80
N ILE A 25 0.02 0.36 9.21
CA ILE A 25 0.87 0.57 8.03
C ILE A 25 2.33 0.23 8.33
N ALA A 26 2.87 0.72 9.45
CA ALA A 26 4.24 0.44 9.84
C ALA A 26 4.48 -1.06 10.05
N MET A 27 3.53 -1.75 10.69
CA MET A 27 3.58 -3.21 10.82
C MET A 27 3.54 -3.92 9.47
N ALA A 28 2.63 -3.52 8.57
CA ALA A 28 2.50 -4.11 7.24
C ALA A 28 3.78 -3.95 6.39
N LYS A 29 4.51 -2.84 6.54
CA LYS A 29 5.79 -2.60 5.85
C LYS A 29 6.96 -3.40 6.43
N GLN A 30 6.87 -3.78 7.70
CA GLN A 30 7.92 -4.55 8.40
C GLN A 30 7.65 -6.05 8.40
N ALA A 31 6.45 -6.48 8.05
CA ALA A 31 6.06 -7.88 8.03
C ALA A 31 6.98 -8.73 7.17
N ARG A 32 7.21 -9.96 7.65
CA ARG A 32 7.99 -11.02 7.00
C ARG A 32 7.13 -12.25 6.88
N TYR A 33 7.26 -12.96 5.77
CA TYR A 33 6.37 -14.08 5.45
C TYR A 33 7.16 -15.36 5.20
N THR A 34 6.72 -16.48 5.76
CA THR A 34 7.29 -17.81 5.49
C THR A 34 6.21 -18.76 4.98
N GLY A 35 6.63 -19.75 4.19
CA GLY A 35 5.73 -20.74 3.60
C GLY A 35 6.05 -21.00 2.13
N ASP A 36 5.09 -21.64 1.45
CA ASP A 36 5.22 -21.90 0.03
C ASP A 36 5.22 -20.59 -0.78
N LYS A 37 6.29 -20.42 -1.57
CA LYS A 37 6.55 -19.21 -2.35
C LYS A 37 5.40 -18.87 -3.30
N ILE A 38 4.85 -19.89 -3.98
CA ILE A 38 3.80 -19.70 -4.97
C ILE A 38 2.46 -19.39 -4.29
N ALA A 39 2.18 -20.03 -3.15
CA ALA A 39 0.99 -19.73 -2.35
C ALA A 39 0.98 -18.29 -1.81
N ILE A 40 2.12 -17.78 -1.32
CA ILE A 40 2.26 -16.38 -0.88
C ILE A 40 2.06 -15.45 -2.08
N PHE A 41 2.75 -15.69 -3.19
CA PHE A 41 2.63 -14.85 -4.39
C PHE A 41 1.19 -14.80 -4.92
N ASN A 42 0.49 -15.93 -4.98
CA ASN A 42 -0.91 -15.98 -5.42
C ASN A 42 -1.87 -15.26 -4.46
N SER A 43 -1.56 -15.26 -3.16
CA SER A 43 -2.31 -14.50 -2.16
C SER A 43 -2.09 -13.00 -2.33
N VAL A 44 -0.85 -12.55 -2.60
CA VAL A 44 -0.54 -11.16 -2.98
C VAL A 44 -1.30 -10.76 -4.24
N LYS A 45 -1.23 -11.59 -5.29
CA LYS A 45 -1.90 -11.35 -6.57
C LYS A 45 -3.40 -11.15 -6.39
N THR A 46 -4.04 -12.04 -5.62
CA THR A 46 -5.48 -11.95 -5.31
C THR A 46 -5.81 -10.66 -4.55
N ALA A 47 -4.97 -10.26 -3.58
CA ALA A 47 -5.15 -9.02 -2.83
C ALA A 47 -5.05 -7.79 -3.75
N VAL A 48 -4.07 -7.75 -4.66
CA VAL A 48 -3.93 -6.67 -5.63
C VAL A 48 -5.11 -6.64 -6.61
N GLU A 49 -5.52 -7.79 -7.14
CA GLU A 49 -6.64 -7.94 -8.09
C GLU A 49 -7.99 -7.51 -7.51
N SER A 50 -8.16 -7.59 -6.18
CA SER A 50 -9.37 -7.13 -5.50
C SER A 50 -9.64 -5.62 -5.65
N LYS A 51 -8.58 -4.82 -5.89
CA LYS A 51 -8.64 -3.35 -6.00
C LYS A 51 -8.19 -2.81 -7.36
N TYR A 52 -7.22 -3.49 -7.97
CA TYR A 52 -6.54 -3.04 -9.16
C TYR A 52 -6.58 -4.10 -10.25
N LYS A 53 -6.69 -3.68 -11.51
CA LYS A 53 -6.51 -4.60 -12.63
C LYS A 53 -5.01 -4.80 -12.85
N LEU A 54 -4.54 -6.03 -13.03
CA LEU A 54 -3.16 -6.30 -13.39
C LEU A 54 -2.92 -6.05 -14.88
N ASP A 55 -1.76 -5.47 -15.18
CA ASP A 55 -1.21 -5.37 -16.54
C ASP A 55 -0.23 -6.51 -16.80
N LYS A 56 0.63 -6.81 -15.80
CA LYS A 56 1.64 -7.87 -15.86
C LYS A 56 1.69 -8.62 -14.55
N SER A 57 1.95 -9.92 -14.62
CA SER A 57 2.22 -10.78 -13.47
C SER A 57 3.23 -11.85 -13.91
N ASP A 58 4.34 -11.93 -13.21
CA ASP A 58 5.42 -12.88 -13.47
C ASP A 58 5.70 -13.68 -12.19
N GLU A 59 5.27 -14.94 -12.20
CA GLU A 59 5.46 -15.89 -11.10
C GLU A 59 6.91 -16.35 -10.94
N THR A 60 7.75 -16.17 -11.97
CA THR A 60 9.17 -16.51 -11.93
C THR A 60 9.96 -15.40 -11.26
N ALA A 61 9.72 -14.15 -11.67
CA ALA A 61 10.33 -12.96 -11.07
C ALA A 61 9.63 -12.51 -9.77
N LEU A 62 8.48 -13.12 -9.44
CA LEU A 62 7.64 -12.80 -8.29
C LEU A 62 7.25 -11.32 -8.25
N GLY A 63 6.97 -10.77 -9.43
CA GLY A 63 6.61 -9.37 -9.63
C GLY A 63 5.26 -9.24 -10.32
N MET A 64 4.54 -8.17 -10.02
CA MET A 64 3.32 -7.80 -10.72
C MET A 64 3.22 -6.28 -10.85
N GLN A 65 2.51 -5.86 -11.89
CA GLN A 65 2.30 -4.46 -12.20
C GLN A 65 0.82 -4.23 -12.48
N THR A 66 0.23 -3.21 -11.87
CA THR A 66 -1.17 -2.83 -12.15
C THR A 66 -1.28 -2.07 -13.46
N LYS A 67 -2.48 -2.08 -14.04
CA LYS A 67 -2.83 -1.10 -15.06
C LYS A 67 -2.72 0.31 -14.49
N PRO A 68 -2.17 1.25 -15.26
CA PRO A 68 -2.16 2.64 -14.87
C PRO A 68 -3.56 3.20 -14.65
N ARG A 69 -3.65 4.15 -13.72
CA ARG A 69 -4.85 4.95 -13.51
C ARG A 69 -4.46 6.40 -13.36
N TRP A 70 -5.23 7.29 -14.00
CA TRP A 70 -5.07 8.73 -13.86
C TRP A 70 -6.01 9.24 -12.77
N TYR A 71 -5.49 10.13 -11.93
CA TYR A 71 -6.23 10.77 -10.86
C TYR A 71 -6.05 12.29 -10.96
N THR A 72 -7.08 13.06 -10.64
CA THR A 72 -6.96 14.51 -10.47
C THR A 72 -6.06 14.82 -9.26
N GLN A 73 -5.68 16.09 -9.08
CA GLN A 73 -4.90 16.49 -7.90
C GLN A 73 -5.63 16.19 -6.58
N ASP A 74 -6.96 16.10 -6.62
CA ASP A 74 -7.81 15.78 -5.47
C ASP A 74 -8.00 14.26 -5.26
N GLY A 75 -7.38 13.42 -6.09
CA GLY A 75 -7.46 11.95 -5.97
C GLY A 75 -8.70 11.34 -6.60
N ILE A 76 -9.45 12.10 -7.41
CA ILE A 76 -10.61 11.59 -8.14
C ILE A 76 -10.13 10.92 -9.43
N LEU A 77 -10.65 9.73 -9.76
CA LEU A 77 -10.30 9.05 -11.01
C LEU A 77 -10.63 9.95 -12.21
N ALA A 78 -9.62 10.26 -13.01
CA ALA A 78 -9.74 11.11 -14.19
C ALA A 78 -10.16 10.27 -15.41
N PRO A 79 -10.94 10.86 -16.34
CA PRO A 79 -11.19 10.23 -17.63
C PRO A 79 -9.88 10.16 -18.42
N GLY A 80 -9.48 8.94 -18.79
CA GLY A 80 -8.25 8.69 -19.51
C GLY A 80 -7.95 7.20 -19.60
N SER A 81 -7.29 6.80 -20.67
CA SER A 81 -6.80 5.44 -20.83
C SER A 81 -5.27 5.40 -20.77
N ASP A 82 -4.72 4.19 -20.77
CA ASP A 82 -3.28 3.97 -20.82
C ASP A 82 -2.65 4.52 -22.12
N GLU A 83 -3.45 4.61 -23.18
CA GLU A 83 -3.01 4.94 -24.55
C GLU A 83 -3.33 6.40 -24.95
N SER A 84 -4.29 7.04 -24.28
CA SER A 84 -4.69 8.42 -24.54
C SER A 84 -4.94 9.19 -23.25
N TYR A 85 -4.10 10.19 -23.01
CA TYR A 85 -4.21 11.13 -21.88
C TYR A 85 -4.63 12.55 -22.33
N ARG A 86 -5.29 12.65 -23.49
CA ARG A 86 -5.79 13.95 -24.02
C ARG A 86 -6.88 14.55 -23.13
N GLU A 87 -7.77 13.69 -22.63
CA GLU A 87 -8.91 14.05 -21.78
C GLU A 87 -8.54 14.17 -20.28
N VAL A 88 -7.36 13.69 -19.92
CA VAL A 88 -6.83 13.77 -18.56
C VAL A 88 -6.60 15.23 -18.21
N PRO A 89 -7.07 15.77 -17.06
CA PRO A 89 -6.85 17.16 -16.67
C PRO A 89 -5.37 17.51 -16.46
N ASP A 90 -5.04 18.81 -16.51
CA ASP A 90 -3.69 19.27 -16.16
C ASP A 90 -3.34 18.88 -14.72
N ARG A 91 -2.05 18.57 -14.48
CA ARG A 91 -1.51 18.14 -13.19
C ARG A 91 -2.11 16.85 -12.61
N ALA A 92 -2.91 16.12 -13.38
CA ALA A 92 -3.35 14.79 -13.01
C ALA A 92 -2.14 13.87 -12.79
N ILE A 93 -2.26 12.94 -11.86
CA ILE A 93 -1.22 12.00 -11.49
C ILE A 93 -1.62 10.61 -12.01
N ARG A 94 -0.76 10.02 -12.82
CA ARG A 94 -0.81 8.61 -13.21
C ARG A 94 -0.12 7.79 -12.15
N VAL A 95 -0.81 6.81 -11.59
CA VAL A 95 -0.26 5.86 -10.61
C VAL A 95 -0.27 4.46 -11.20
N VAL A 96 0.84 3.76 -11.01
CA VAL A 96 1.02 2.33 -11.31
C VAL A 96 1.65 1.71 -10.08
N HIS A 97 1.08 0.63 -9.56
CA HIS A 97 1.69 -0.14 -8.46
C HIS A 97 2.57 -1.24 -9.05
N VAL A 98 3.83 -1.28 -8.63
CA VAL A 98 4.77 -2.36 -8.96
C VAL A 98 5.02 -3.12 -7.67
N VAL A 99 4.35 -4.26 -7.53
CA VAL A 99 4.44 -5.10 -6.34
C VAL A 99 5.44 -6.22 -6.60
N ARG A 100 6.42 -6.38 -5.71
CA ARG A 100 7.45 -7.42 -5.80
C ARG A 100 7.56 -8.18 -4.49
N MET A 101 7.73 -9.49 -4.60
CA MET A 101 8.12 -10.33 -3.48
C MET A 101 9.62 -10.58 -3.55
N LEU A 102 10.34 -10.17 -2.50
CA LEU A 102 11.80 -10.27 -2.43
C LEU A 102 12.20 -11.21 -1.29
N PRO A 103 13.28 -11.98 -1.45
CA PRO A 103 13.82 -12.81 -0.36
C PRO A 103 14.44 -11.92 0.73
N ASP A 104 14.24 -12.30 1.99
CA ASP A 104 14.88 -11.72 3.18
C ASP A 104 15.26 -12.84 4.16
N GLY A 105 16.48 -13.39 3.97
CA GLY A 105 16.91 -14.59 4.67
C GLY A 105 16.02 -15.80 4.34
N ASP A 106 15.46 -16.41 5.38
CA ASP A 106 14.51 -17.54 5.26
C ASP A 106 13.05 -17.10 5.06
N ALA A 107 12.80 -15.78 5.04
CA ALA A 107 11.48 -15.20 4.86
C ALA A 107 11.38 -14.40 3.55
N TRP A 108 10.17 -13.93 3.27
CA TRP A 108 9.83 -13.07 2.15
C TRP A 108 9.34 -11.73 2.63
N ILE A 109 9.66 -10.68 1.88
CA ILE A 109 9.05 -9.36 2.01
C ILE A 109 8.23 -9.06 0.77
N VAL A 110 7.14 -8.30 0.94
CA VAL A 110 6.38 -7.75 -0.18
C VAL A 110 6.53 -6.25 -0.18
N GLN A 111 7.02 -5.72 -1.29
CA GLN A 111 7.26 -4.30 -1.48
C GLN A 111 6.35 -3.78 -2.60
N ASP A 112 5.59 -2.72 -2.31
CA ASP A 112 4.87 -1.92 -3.32
C ASP A 112 5.67 -0.66 -3.66
N GLU A 113 6.16 -0.58 -4.89
CA GLU A 113 6.84 0.59 -5.44
C GLU A 113 5.91 1.31 -6.44
N PRO A 114 5.32 2.46 -6.07
CA PRO A 114 4.50 3.21 -7.01
C PRO A 114 5.38 3.89 -8.07
N VAL A 115 4.98 3.77 -9.33
CA VAL A 115 5.49 4.59 -10.42
C VAL A 115 4.48 5.70 -10.67
N MET A 116 4.84 6.93 -10.28
CA MET A 116 4.00 8.11 -10.40
C MET A 116 4.48 9.02 -11.53
N MET A 117 3.55 9.55 -12.31
CA MET A 117 3.83 10.58 -13.31
C MET A 117 2.78 11.68 -13.29
N ARG A 118 3.17 12.92 -13.51
CA ARG A 118 2.28 14.08 -13.57
C ARG A 118 2.09 14.53 -15.00
N ARG A 119 0.84 14.71 -15.43
CA ARG A 119 0.54 15.37 -16.70
C ARG A 119 0.84 16.86 -16.57
N ILE A 120 1.57 17.43 -17.52
CA ILE A 120 1.75 18.88 -17.66
C ILE A 120 1.14 19.28 -19.00
N ALA A 121 0.12 20.15 -18.97
CA ALA A 121 -0.53 20.66 -20.17
C ALA A 121 0.49 21.36 -21.07
N GLY A 122 0.46 21.03 -22.37
CA GLY A 122 1.43 21.54 -23.34
C GLY A 122 2.78 20.80 -23.37
N SER A 123 3.07 19.92 -22.40
CA SER A 123 4.22 19.02 -22.48
C SER A 123 3.84 17.73 -23.21
N PRO A 124 4.64 17.25 -24.17
CA PRO A 124 4.41 15.96 -24.82
C PRO A 124 4.66 14.78 -23.88
N GLN A 125 5.50 14.95 -22.85
CA GLN A 125 5.87 13.90 -21.90
C GLN A 125 5.37 14.22 -20.49
N PRO A 126 4.74 13.25 -19.79
CA PRO A 126 4.48 13.36 -18.36
C PRO A 126 5.79 13.50 -17.57
N GLU A 127 5.75 14.27 -16.49
CA GLU A 127 6.85 14.45 -15.55
C GLU A 127 6.87 13.26 -14.58
N LYS A 128 8.02 12.61 -14.38
CA LYS A 128 8.16 11.57 -13.36
C LYS A 128 8.13 12.19 -11.97
N LEU A 129 7.35 11.62 -11.06
CA LEU A 129 7.28 12.04 -9.67
C LEU A 129 8.02 11.05 -8.78
N ASP A 130 8.81 11.57 -7.85
CA ASP A 130 9.29 10.79 -6.70
C ASP A 130 8.15 10.75 -5.65
N PRO A 131 7.76 9.57 -5.13
CA PRO A 131 6.74 9.47 -4.08
C PRO A 131 7.06 10.25 -2.80
N LYS A 132 8.32 10.64 -2.58
CA LYS A 132 8.77 11.47 -1.44
C LYS A 132 8.79 12.96 -1.74
N ASP A 133 8.47 13.38 -2.96
CA ASP A 133 8.42 14.79 -3.34
C ASP A 133 7.25 15.49 -2.60
N PRO A 134 7.48 16.65 -1.95
CA PRO A 134 6.42 17.38 -1.24
C PRO A 134 5.23 17.80 -2.11
N SER A 135 5.39 17.84 -3.44
CA SER A 135 4.32 18.16 -4.39
C SER A 135 3.40 16.98 -4.69
N VAL A 136 3.73 15.77 -4.22
CA VAL A 136 2.84 14.61 -4.31
C VAL A 136 1.75 14.73 -3.24
N PRO A 137 0.46 14.75 -3.62
CA PRO A 137 -0.64 14.78 -2.66
C PRO A 137 -0.62 13.55 -1.75
N GLY A 138 -0.94 13.74 -0.46
CA GLY A 138 -0.93 12.65 0.53
C GLY A 138 -1.87 11.48 0.22
N TRP A 139 -2.91 11.68 -0.62
CA TRP A 139 -3.75 10.57 -1.05
C TRP A 139 -2.99 9.57 -1.95
N ALA A 140 -2.01 10.02 -2.73
CA ALA A 140 -1.28 9.17 -3.67
C ALA A 140 -0.34 8.22 -2.93
N THR A 141 0.32 8.71 -1.87
CA THR A 141 1.09 7.85 -0.96
C THR A 141 0.16 7.01 -0.09
N GLY A 142 -1.00 7.54 0.30
CA GLY A 142 -2.04 6.79 1.01
C GLY A 142 -2.54 5.55 0.27
N GLN A 143 -2.65 5.58 -1.07
CA GLN A 143 -3.04 4.40 -1.86
C GLN A 143 -2.04 3.25 -1.76
N VAL A 144 -0.75 3.56 -1.69
CA VAL A 144 0.35 2.59 -1.52
C VAL A 144 0.27 1.96 -0.14
N ASP A 145 0.08 2.80 0.88
CA ASP A 145 -0.07 2.35 2.26
C ASP A 145 -1.30 1.44 2.41
N GLU A 146 -2.42 1.83 1.80
CA GLU A 146 -3.65 1.04 1.80
C GLU A 146 -3.47 -0.31 1.09
N LEU A 147 -2.79 -0.33 -0.07
CA LEU A 147 -2.52 -1.58 -0.79
C LEU A 147 -1.58 -2.49 0.02
N GLN A 148 -0.51 -1.94 0.57
CA GLN A 148 0.43 -2.68 1.43
C GLN A 148 -0.30 -3.31 2.62
N PHE A 149 -1.22 -2.58 3.25
CA PHE A 149 -2.00 -3.09 4.36
C PHE A 149 -2.97 -4.21 3.96
N GLU A 150 -3.63 -4.12 2.81
CA GLU A 150 -4.48 -5.21 2.32
C GLU A 150 -3.67 -6.46 1.96
N ILE A 151 -2.50 -6.29 1.37
CA ILE A 151 -1.56 -7.40 1.14
C ILE A 151 -1.18 -8.04 2.48
N TYR A 152 -0.83 -7.23 3.48
CA TYR A 152 -0.50 -7.73 4.81
C TYR A 152 -1.66 -8.52 5.45
N LYS A 153 -2.90 -8.04 5.33
CA LYS A 153 -4.09 -8.76 5.80
C LYS A 153 -4.26 -10.10 5.10
N ALA A 154 -4.06 -10.16 3.79
CA ALA A 154 -4.15 -11.39 3.00
C ALA A 154 -3.05 -12.40 3.39
N LEU A 155 -1.87 -11.91 3.77
CA LEU A 155 -0.72 -12.74 4.12
C LEU A 155 -0.58 -13.04 5.61
N LYS A 156 -1.51 -12.61 6.46
CA LYS A 156 -1.42 -12.74 7.92
C LYS A 156 -1.17 -14.17 8.41
N GLN A 157 -1.65 -15.18 7.68
CA GLN A 157 -1.41 -16.59 8.00
C GLN A 157 0.03 -17.06 7.77
N TYR A 158 0.77 -16.36 6.91
CA TYR A 158 2.17 -16.63 6.58
C TYR A 158 3.13 -15.75 7.39
N GLU A 159 2.62 -14.83 8.21
CA GLU A 159 3.44 -13.88 8.94
C GLU A 159 4.34 -14.59 9.96
N VAL A 160 5.64 -14.32 9.89
CA VAL A 160 6.58 -14.71 10.93
C VAL A 160 6.29 -13.88 12.16
N LYS A 161 5.66 -14.50 13.15
CA LYS A 161 5.51 -13.89 14.47
C LYS A 161 6.89 -13.80 15.10
N SER A 162 7.55 -12.65 14.92
CA SER A 162 8.82 -12.38 15.58
C SER A 162 8.58 -12.48 17.11
N PRO A 163 9.25 -13.40 17.82
CA PRO A 163 9.22 -13.41 19.27
C PRO A 163 10.02 -12.18 19.74
N GLY A 164 9.31 -11.09 20.00
CA GLY A 164 9.90 -9.84 20.48
C GLY A 164 10.11 -8.82 19.37
N GLY A 165 9.34 -7.74 19.43
CA GLY A 165 9.73 -6.49 18.80
C GLY A 165 11.04 -6.04 19.45
N ILE A 166 12.10 -5.98 18.66
CA ILE A 166 13.30 -5.25 19.07
C ILE A 166 12.87 -3.79 19.06
N ALA A 167 12.64 -3.23 20.25
CA ALA A 167 12.51 -1.80 20.43
C ALA A 167 13.72 -1.12 19.76
N PRO A 168 13.53 0.01 19.05
CA PRO A 168 14.65 0.73 18.46
C PRO A 168 15.70 0.95 19.54
N ALA A 169 16.96 0.60 19.23
CA ALA A 169 18.07 0.75 20.17
C ALA A 169 18.05 2.19 20.72
N PRO A 170 18.07 2.38 22.06
CA PRO A 170 18.09 3.70 22.64
C PRO A 170 19.31 4.46 22.10
N ALA A 171 19.10 5.73 21.73
CA ALA A 171 20.16 6.60 21.24
C ALA A 171 21.36 6.56 22.19
N PRO A 172 22.60 6.52 21.67
CA PRO A 172 23.80 6.51 22.51
C PRO A 172 23.79 7.74 23.43
N ALA A 173 24.04 7.51 24.72
CA ALA A 173 24.11 8.57 25.71
C ALA A 173 25.19 9.60 25.31
N PRO A 174 24.94 10.91 25.48
CA PRO A 174 25.94 11.93 25.19
C PRO A 174 27.19 11.69 26.03
N ALA A 175 28.36 11.75 25.37
CA ALA A 175 29.65 11.56 26.00
C ALA A 175 29.84 12.60 27.13
N PRO A 176 30.44 12.20 28.28
CA PRO A 176 30.72 13.12 29.38
C PRO A 176 31.62 14.26 28.91
N ALA A 177 31.23 15.49 29.25
CA ALA A 177 31.99 16.69 28.96
C ALA A 177 33.39 16.62 29.61
N PRO A 178 34.44 17.12 28.93
CA PRO A 178 35.78 17.17 29.52
C PRO A 178 35.77 18.05 30.79
N ALA A 179 36.38 17.54 31.85
CA ALA A 179 36.55 18.25 33.12
C ALA A 179 37.51 19.45 32.95
N PRO A 180 37.34 20.52 33.75
CA PRO A 180 38.12 21.75 33.68
C PRO A 180 39.60 21.58 34.07
#